data_AF-A0A132H8Y4-F1
#
_entry.id   AF-A0A132H8Y4-F1
#
_cell.length_a   1.000
_cell.length_b   1.000
_cell.length_c   1.000
_cell.angle_alpha   90.00
_cell.angle_beta   90.00
_cell.angle_gamma   90.00
#
_symmetry.space_group_name_H-M   'P 1'
#
loop_
_entity.id
_entity.type
_entity.pdbx_description
1 polymer ?
#
loop_
_entity_poly.entity_id
_entity_poly.type
_entity_poly.pdbx_seq_one_letter_code
_entity_poly.pdbx_strand_id
1 'polypeptide(L)'
;LREMFTLPLAEKYKVLFENTCVDFVALSSLLIGGLYYLNLHKERSTFCSIDMTKDEGVERINKAIKTFADIMFSFLEHRDTKQDVAERMRAKGIDEQTIKECLMI
;
A
#
# COMPACT_ATOMS: atom_id res chain seq x y z
N LEU A 1 22.34 -7.89 -7.02
CA LEU A 1 22.19 -7.01 -8.20
C LEU A 1 20.77 -6.47 -8.37
N ARG A 2 19.71 -7.29 -8.38
CA ARG A 2 18.32 -6.82 -8.61
C ARG A 2 17.78 -5.87 -7.53
N GLU A 3 18.04 -6.16 -6.26
CA GLU A 3 17.60 -5.29 -5.14
C GLU A 3 18.27 -3.91 -5.17
N MET A 4 19.51 -3.83 -5.66
CA MET A 4 20.29 -2.59 -5.69
C MET A 4 19.63 -1.49 -6.54
N PHE A 5 18.92 -1.87 -7.61
CA PHE A 5 18.17 -0.93 -8.45
C PHE A 5 16.81 -0.54 -7.86
N THR A 6 16.26 -1.35 -6.96
CA THR A 6 14.99 -1.06 -6.30
C THR A 6 15.17 -0.33 -4.97
N LEU A 7 16.39 -0.30 -4.40
CA LEU A 7 16.68 0.41 -3.14
C LEU A 7 16.23 1.88 -3.15
N PRO A 8 16.50 2.70 -4.19
CA PRO A 8 16.03 4.09 -4.20
C PRO A 8 14.50 4.20 -4.19
N LEU A 9 13.82 3.25 -4.84
CA LEU A 9 12.37 3.20 -4.89
C LEU A 9 11.78 2.77 -3.53
N ALA A 10 12.38 1.75 -2.91
CA ALA A 10 12.01 1.29 -1.58
C ALA A 10 12.17 2.41 -0.55
N GLU A 11 13.27 3.16 -0.60
CA GLU A 11 13.48 4.30 0.31
C GLU A 11 12.47 5.42 0.04
N LYS A 12 12.20 5.74 -1.24
CA LYS A 12 11.18 6.73 -1.60
C LYS A 12 9.81 6.38 -1.01
N TYR A 13 9.37 5.13 -1.15
CA TYR A 13 8.08 4.72 -0.61
C TYR A 13 8.09 4.57 0.91
N LYS A 14 9.20 4.16 1.51
CA LYS A 14 9.35 4.18 2.97
C LYS A 14 9.12 5.59 3.53
N VAL A 15 9.73 6.62 2.92
CA VAL A 15 9.51 8.03 3.31
C VAL A 15 8.06 8.45 3.06
N LEU A 16 7.48 8.07 1.92
CA LEU A 16 6.08 8.42 1.60
C LEU A 16 5.10 7.91 2.66
N PHE A 17 5.31 6.70 3.16
CA PHE A 17 4.43 6.01 4.10
C PHE A 17 4.85 6.13 5.58
N GLU A 18 5.93 6.85 5.92
CA GLU A 18 6.53 6.93 7.27
C GLU A 18 5.56 7.32 8.38
N ASN A 19 4.53 8.12 8.04
CA ASN A 19 3.51 8.59 8.99
C ASN A 19 2.17 7.86 8.86
N THR A 20 2.19 6.65 8.32
CA THR A 20 1.02 5.76 8.22
C THR A 20 1.32 4.45 8.95
N CYS A 21 0.29 3.62 9.15
CA CYS A 21 0.49 2.26 9.65
C CYS A 21 0.98 1.27 8.57
N VAL A 22 1.24 1.73 7.35
CA VAL A 22 1.58 0.90 6.20
C VAL A 22 3.09 0.74 6.08
N ASP A 23 3.62 -0.45 6.34
CA ASP A 23 4.97 -0.82 5.94
C ASP A 23 4.98 -1.23 4.46
N PHE A 24 5.12 -0.24 3.58
CA PHE A 24 5.05 -0.46 2.14
C PHE A 24 6.10 -1.45 1.62
N VAL A 25 7.31 -1.42 2.19
CA VAL A 25 8.43 -2.27 1.72
C VAL A 25 8.18 -3.72 2.12
N ALA A 26 7.74 -3.98 3.35
CA ALA A 26 7.41 -5.32 3.80
C ALA A 26 6.22 -5.91 3.03
N LEU A 27 5.15 -5.13 2.86
CA LEU A 27 3.96 -5.58 2.12
C LEU A 27 4.27 -5.85 0.64
N SER A 28 5.07 -5.00 0.01
CA SER A 28 5.55 -5.22 -1.36
C SER A 28 6.41 -6.47 -1.48
N SER A 29 7.24 -6.75 -0.47
CA SER A 29 8.08 -7.95 -0.44
C SER A 29 7.23 -9.23 -0.36
N LEU A 30 6.16 -9.23 0.45
CA LEU A 30 5.19 -10.33 0.51
C LEU A 30 4.47 -10.54 -0.83
N LEU A 31 4.04 -9.45 -1.48
CA LEU A 31 3.41 -9.53 -2.81
C LEU A 31 4.36 -10.14 -3.85
N ILE A 32 5.60 -9.65 -3.93
CA ILE A 32 6.59 -10.15 -4.89
C ILE A 32 6.89 -11.63 -4.62
N GLY A 33 7.07 -12.02 -3.36
CA GLY A 33 7.28 -13.42 -2.98
C GLY A 33 6.10 -14.32 -3.35
N GLY A 34 4.87 -13.88 -3.07
CA GLY A 34 3.65 -14.57 -3.46
C GLY A 34 3.53 -14.73 -4.98
N LEU A 35 3.78 -13.68 -5.75
CA LEU A 35 3.75 -13.72 -7.21
C LEU A 35 4.81 -14.65 -7.78
N TYR A 36 6.01 -14.66 -7.19
CA TYR A 36 7.06 -15.61 -7.55
C TYR A 36 6.62 -17.05 -7.34
N TYR A 37 6.03 -17.34 -6.17
CA TYR A 37 5.53 -18.68 -5.86
C TYR A 37 4.43 -19.11 -6.83
N LEU A 38 3.44 -18.24 -7.07
CA LEU A 38 2.33 -18.48 -7.99
C LEU A 38 2.83 -18.78 -9.41
N ASN A 39 3.78 -18.00 -9.92
CA ASN A 39 4.34 -18.22 -11.25
C ASN A 39 5.19 -19.49 -11.36
N LEU A 40 6.00 -19.78 -10.34
CA LEU A 40 6.89 -20.95 -10.35
C LEU A 40 6.11 -22.26 -10.28
N HIS A 41 4.95 -22.26 -9.63
CA HIS A 41 4.13 -23.46 -9.42
C HIS A 41 2.87 -23.53 -10.29
N LYS A 42 2.69 -22.59 -11.23
CA LYS A 42 1.46 -22.46 -12.02
C LYS A 42 1.05 -23.74 -12.77
N GLU A 43 2.02 -24.55 -13.20
CA GLU A 43 1.77 -25.78 -13.98
C GLU A 43 1.47 -27.01 -13.12
N ARG A 44 1.63 -26.94 -11.79
CA ARG A 44 1.51 -28.11 -10.91
C ARG A 44 0.11 -28.33 -10.39
N SER A 45 -0.60 -27.26 -10.05
CA SER A 45 -1.98 -27.29 -9.59
C SER A 45 -2.55 -25.88 -9.61
N THR A 46 -3.86 -25.77 -9.45
CA THR A 46 -4.45 -24.50 -9.04
C THR A 46 -3.91 -24.10 -7.66
N PHE A 47 -3.88 -22.80 -7.40
CA PHE A 47 -3.56 -22.26 -6.07
C PHE A 47 -4.80 -21.57 -5.52
N CYS A 48 -5.33 -22.05 -4.39
CA CYS A 48 -6.61 -21.56 -3.85
C CYS A 48 -7.73 -21.51 -4.91
N SER A 49 -7.81 -22.56 -5.75
CA SER A 49 -8.76 -22.65 -6.88
C SER A 49 -8.58 -21.58 -7.97
N ILE A 50 -7.45 -20.88 -7.99
CA ILE A 50 -7.04 -19.96 -9.07
C ILE A 50 -6.08 -20.71 -9.98
N ASP A 51 -6.43 -20.80 -11.26
CA ASP A 51 -5.60 -21.42 -12.29
C ASP A 51 -4.72 -20.37 -12.97
N MET A 52 -3.44 -20.34 -12.57
CA MET A 52 -2.45 -19.40 -13.09
C MET A 52 -1.98 -19.73 -14.52
N THR A 53 -2.46 -20.82 -15.13
CA THR A 53 -2.24 -21.15 -16.55
C THR A 53 -3.28 -20.53 -17.47
N LYS A 54 -4.39 -20.01 -16.92
CA LYS A 54 -5.48 -19.37 -17.66
C LYS A 54 -5.46 -17.87 -17.49
N ASP A 55 -5.81 -17.16 -18.56
CA ASP A 55 -5.92 -15.69 -18.55
C ASP A 55 -6.88 -15.19 -17.46
N GLU A 56 -7.96 -15.93 -17.20
CA GLU A 56 -8.90 -15.61 -16.12
C GLU A 56 -8.24 -15.58 -14.74
N GLY A 57 -7.38 -16.57 -14.43
CA GLY A 57 -6.67 -16.63 -13.16
C GLY A 57 -5.63 -15.52 -13.03
N VAL A 58 -4.90 -15.23 -14.11
CA VAL A 58 -3.95 -14.11 -14.18
C VAL A 58 -4.67 -12.79 -13.95
N GLU A 59 -5.80 -12.56 -14.61
CA GLU A 59 -6.59 -11.33 -14.46
C GLU A 59 -7.15 -11.18 -13.05
N ARG A 60 -7.56 -12.28 -12.40
CA ARG A 60 -8.03 -12.26 -11.02
C ARG A 60 -6.92 -11.82 -10.05
N ILE A 61 -5.69 -12.29 -10.24
CA ILE A 61 -4.53 -11.85 -9.44
C ILE A 61 -4.19 -10.39 -9.74
N ASN A 62 -4.19 -9.96 -11.00
CA ASN A 62 -3.94 -8.56 -11.37
C ASN A 62 -4.94 -7.60 -10.72
N LYS A 63 -6.23 -7.96 -10.69
CA LYS A 63 -7.27 -7.20 -9.98
C LYS A 63 -6.98 -7.11 -8.48
N ALA A 64 -6.59 -8.22 -7.85
CA ALA A 64 -6.25 -8.23 -6.43
C ALA A 64 -5.03 -7.32 -6.12
N ILE A 65 -3.99 -7.32 -6.96
CA ILE A 65 -2.83 -6.43 -6.79
C ILE A 65 -3.27 -4.96 -6.88
N LYS A 66 -4.12 -4.61 -7.86
CA LYS A 66 -4.66 -3.24 -7.99
C LYS A 66 -5.42 -2.84 -6.74
N THR A 67 -6.36 -3.67 -6.28
CA THR A 67 -7.10 -3.41 -5.04
C THR A 67 -6.18 -3.25 -3.84
N PHE A 68 -5.13 -4.06 -3.74
CA PHE A 68 -4.17 -3.96 -2.64
C PHE A 68 -3.38 -2.64 -2.69
N ALA A 69 -2.98 -2.20 -3.89
CA ALA A 69 -2.38 -0.90 -4.08
C ALA A 69 -3.35 0.22 -3.67
N ASP A 70 -4.59 0.21 -4.16
CA ASP A 70 -5.61 1.21 -3.82
C ASP A 70 -5.82 1.30 -2.30
N ILE A 71 -5.90 0.14 -1.61
CA ILE A 71 -6.00 0.08 -0.15
C ILE A 71 -4.79 0.75 0.50
N MET A 72 -3.56 0.38 0.11
CA MET A 72 -2.35 0.99 0.68
C MET A 72 -2.34 2.52 0.48
N PHE A 73 -2.63 3.00 -0.73
CA PHE A 73 -2.59 4.43 -1.04
C PHE A 73 -3.72 5.23 -0.37
N SER A 74 -4.86 4.60 -0.07
CA SER A 74 -5.93 5.26 0.70
C SER A 74 -5.46 5.75 2.08
N PHE A 75 -4.46 5.11 2.69
CA PHE A 75 -3.90 5.56 3.97
C PHE A 75 -3.14 6.89 3.86
N LEU A 76 -2.67 7.25 2.66
CA LEU A 76 -2.07 8.56 2.39
C LEU A 76 -3.16 9.62 2.21
N GLU A 77 -4.24 9.32 1.49
CA GLU A 77 -5.35 10.26 1.29
C GLU A 77 -6.01 10.68 2.62
N HIS A 78 -6.16 9.75 3.55
CA HIS A 78 -6.69 10.05 4.89
C HIS A 78 -5.76 10.95 5.71
N ARG A 79 -4.44 10.89 5.47
CA ARG A 79 -3.47 11.77 6.10
C ARG A 79 -3.57 13.18 5.53
N ASP A 80 -3.58 13.31 4.21
CA ASP A 80 -3.65 14.61 3.53
C ASP A 80 -4.95 15.34 3.91
N THR A 81 -6.08 14.64 3.92
CA THR A 81 -7.36 15.22 4.35
C THR A 81 -7.37 15.67 5.80
N LYS A 82 -6.75 14.90 6.72
CA LYS A 82 -6.61 15.33 8.12
C LYS A 82 -5.72 16.57 8.25
N GLN A 83 -4.62 16.66 7.50
CA GLN A 83 -3.77 17.85 7.48
C GLN A 83 -4.52 19.07 6.94
N ASP A 84 -5.24 18.94 5.83
CA ASP A 84 -6.06 20.03 5.25
C ASP A 84 -7.14 20.52 6.21
N VAL A 85 -7.75 19.60 6.97
CA VAL A 85 -8.73 19.97 8.02
C VAL A 85 -8.03 20.69 9.17
N ALA A 86 -6.88 20.20 9.63
CA ALA A 86 -6.09 20.84 10.68
C ALA A 86 -5.71 22.28 10.30
N GLU A 87 -5.26 22.51 9.08
CA GLU A 87 -4.92 23.85 8.58
C GLU A 87 -6.12 24.79 8.56
N ARG A 88 -7.29 24.30 8.10
CA ARG A 88 -8.54 25.08 8.13
C ARG A 88 -9.00 25.39 9.55
N MET A 89 -8.78 24.48 10.50
CA MET A 89 -9.09 24.70 11.92
C MET A 89 -8.17 25.76 12.54
N ARG A 90 -6.85 25.71 12.25
CA ARG A 90 -5.89 26.75 12.69
C ARG A 90 -6.24 28.12 12.13
N ALA A 91 -6.60 28.19 10.85
CA ALA A 91 -7.00 29.45 10.21
C ALA A 91 -8.26 30.09 10.85
N LYS A 92 -9.11 29.27 11.50
CA LYS A 92 -10.28 29.72 12.27
C LYS A 92 -9.96 30.07 13.73
N GLY A 93 -8.69 29.97 14.15
CA GLY A 93 -8.26 30.27 15.51
C GLY A 93 -8.56 29.16 16.52
N ILE A 94 -8.82 27.93 16.07
CA ILE A 94 -8.93 26.78 16.98
C ILE A 94 -7.54 26.44 17.50
N ASP A 95 -7.42 26.20 18.81
CA ASP A 95 -6.15 25.90 19.45
C ASP A 95 -5.63 24.50 19.07
N GLU A 96 -4.31 24.33 19.15
CA GLU A 96 -3.63 23.11 18.71
C GLU A 96 -4.03 21.88 19.53
N GLN A 97 -4.40 22.05 20.81
CA GLN A 97 -4.77 20.93 21.67
C GLN A 97 -6.12 20.35 21.21
N THR A 98 -7.10 21.21 20.96
CA THR A 98 -8.41 20.82 20.42
C THR A 98 -8.29 20.15 19.05
N ILE A 99 -7.42 20.65 18.17
CA ILE A 99 -7.22 20.08 16.82
C ILE A 99 -6.68 18.64 16.91
N LYS A 100 -5.66 18.40 17.74
CA LYS A 100 -5.09 17.06 17.94
C LYS A 100 -6.10 16.08 18.50
N GLU A 101 -6.88 16.51 19.48
CA GLU A 101 -7.94 15.69 20.07
C GLU A 101 -9.02 15.32 19.04
N CYS A 102 -9.49 16.28 18.23
CA CYS A 102 -10.53 16.04 17.22
C CYS A 102 -10.06 15.16 16.06
N LEU A 103 -8.81 15.31 15.61
CA LEU A 103 -8.30 14.60 14.43
C LEU A 103 -7.57 13.30 14.77
N MET A 104 -7.35 13.03 16.07
CA MET A 104 -6.58 11.90 16.57
C MET A 104 -5.18 11.85 15.92
N ILE A 105 -4.49 12.99 15.89
CA ILE A 105 -3.14 13.19 15.33
C ILE A 105 -2.18 13.75 16.37
#